data_AF-A0A6L3Y1R7-F1
#
_entry.id   AF-A0A6L3Y1R7-F1
#
_cell.length_a   1.000
_cell.length_b   1.000
_cell.length_c   1.000
_cell.angle_alpha   90.00
_cell.angle_beta   90.00
_cell.angle_gamma   90.00
#
_symmetry.space_group_name_H-M   'P 1'
#
loop_
_entity.id
_entity.type
_entity.pdbx_description
1 polymer ?
#
loop_
_entity_poly.entity_id
_entity_poly.type
_entity_poly.pdbx_seq_one_letter_code
_entity_poly.pdbx_strand_id
1 'polypeptide(L)'
;KLAPPEQFRVPMIMWMSDKYLENPDKAKMFAHLKQQAEIKVPRRHVELYDTIMGCLGYTSPNGGINENNNWCKLPDNTTKAAQ
;
A
#
# COMPACT_ATOMS: atom_id res chain seq x y z
N LYS A 1 -29.48 7.88 -4.45
CA LYS A 1 -29.57 6.40 -4.52
C LYS A 1 -28.14 5.87 -4.43
N LEU A 2 -27.80 5.10 -3.39
CA LEU A 2 -26.47 4.52 -3.24
C LEU A 2 -26.46 3.15 -3.93
N ALA A 3 -25.39 2.83 -4.66
CA ALA A 3 -25.23 1.51 -5.26
C ALA A 3 -25.12 0.42 -4.18
N PRO A 4 -25.50 -0.83 -4.48
CA PRO A 4 -25.34 -1.93 -3.55
C PRO A 4 -23.85 -2.21 -3.25
N PRO A 5 -23.49 -2.72 -2.06
CA PRO A 5 -22.10 -2.98 -1.66
C PRO A 5 -21.32 -3.88 -2.64
N GLU A 6 -22.00 -4.78 -3.33
CA GLU A 6 -21.42 -5.68 -4.34
C GLU A 6 -20.85 -4.91 -5.54
N GLN A 7 -21.44 -3.77 -5.91
CA GLN A 7 -20.93 -2.93 -7.01
C GLN A 7 -19.64 -2.19 -6.65
N PHE A 8 -19.29 -2.10 -5.36
CA PHE A 8 -18.06 -1.50 -4.88
C PHE A 8 -16.94 -2.52 -4.60
N ARG A 9 -17.27 -3.83 -4.53
CA ARG A 9 -16.32 -4.90 -4.24
C ARG A 9 -15.66 -5.40 -5.52
N VAL A 10 -14.51 -4.83 -5.86
CA VAL A 10 -13.72 -5.20 -7.04
C VAL A 10 -12.45 -5.95 -6.59
N PRO A 11 -12.11 -7.11 -7.21
CA PRO A 11 -10.87 -7.80 -6.90
C PRO A 11 -9.66 -7.04 -7.43
N MET A 12 -8.63 -6.89 -6.61
CA MET A 12 -7.35 -6.28 -6.97
C MET A 12 -6.24 -7.29 -6.76
N ILE A 13 -5.39 -7.47 -7.77
CA ILE A 13 -4.22 -8.35 -7.72
C ILE A 13 -2.99 -7.50 -7.95
N MET A 14 -1.95 -7.74 -7.14
CA MET A 14 -0.66 -7.09 -7.29
C MET A 14 0.45 -8.13 -7.28
N TRP A 15 1.30 -8.07 -8.30
CA TRP A 15 2.45 -8.94 -8.48
C TRP A 15 3.72 -8.08 -8.56
N MET A 16 4.80 -8.60 -7.99
CA MET A 16 6.12 -7.98 -8.00
C MET A 16 7.12 -9.01 -8.52
N SER A 17 8.07 -8.58 -9.35
CA SER A 17 9.09 -9.47 -9.91
C SER A 17 10.13 -9.87 -8.87
N ASP A 18 10.77 -11.03 -9.06
CA ASP A 18 11.82 -11.51 -8.15
C ASP A 18 12.96 -10.49 -8.01
N LYS A 19 13.41 -9.91 -9.14
CA LYS A 19 14.44 -8.87 -9.18
C LYS A 19 14.08 -7.63 -8.37
N TYR A 20 12.79 -7.26 -8.33
CA TYR A 20 12.34 -6.13 -7.52
C TYR A 20 12.36 -6.47 -6.03
N LEU A 21 12.06 -7.73 -5.68
CA LEU A 21 12.06 -8.24 -4.31
C LEU A 21 13.47 -8.57 -3.77
N GLU A 22 14.52 -8.55 -4.60
CA GLU A 22 15.91 -8.63 -4.14
C GLU A 22 16.28 -7.46 -3.21
N ASN A 23 15.62 -6.30 -3.36
CA ASN A 23 15.79 -5.19 -2.43
C ASN A 23 15.06 -5.51 -1.09
N PRO A 24 15.78 -5.55 0.05
CA PRO A 24 15.20 -5.96 1.32
C PRO A 24 14.07 -5.04 1.81
N ASP A 25 14.09 -3.75 1.47
CA ASP A 25 13.03 -2.83 1.85
C ASP A 25 11.78 -3.07 1.01
N LYS A 26 11.94 -3.35 -0.29
CA LYS A 26 10.82 -3.71 -1.17
C LYS A 26 10.19 -5.04 -0.78
N ALA A 27 11.02 -6.01 -0.36
CA ALA A 27 10.54 -7.28 0.18
C ALA A 27 9.68 -7.08 1.45
N LYS A 28 10.12 -6.22 2.38
CA LYS A 28 9.34 -5.86 3.58
C LYS A 28 8.02 -5.18 3.23
N MET A 29 8.03 -4.22 2.29
CA MET A 29 6.82 -3.56 1.82
C MET A 29 5.82 -4.57 1.23
N PHE A 30 6.31 -5.52 0.42
CA PHE A 30 5.46 -6.55 -0.16
C PHE A 30 4.92 -7.54 0.88
N ALA A 31 5.71 -7.91 1.89
CA ALA A 31 5.25 -8.73 3.00
C ALA A 31 4.13 -8.02 3.81
N HIS A 32 4.28 -6.71 4.06
CA HIS A 32 3.24 -5.91 4.70
C HIS A 32 1.93 -5.90 3.88
N LEU A 33 2.02 -5.72 2.56
CA LEU A 33 0.86 -5.80 1.67
C LEU A 33 0.15 -7.15 1.70
N LYS A 34 0.92 -8.26 1.72
CA LYS A 34 0.35 -9.60 1.84
C LYS A 34 -0.46 -9.75 3.14
N GLN A 35 0.11 -9.30 4.26
CA GLN A 35 -0.59 -9.31 5.54
C GLN A 35 -1.90 -8.49 5.50
N GLN A 36 -1.87 -7.31 4.87
CA GLN A 36 -3.07 -6.48 4.70
C GLN A 36 -4.14 -7.17 3.84
N ALA A 37 -3.73 -7.91 2.81
CA ALA A 37 -4.63 -8.69 1.97
C ALA A 37 -5.25 -9.87 2.72
N GLU A 38 -4.47 -10.58 3.56
CA GLU A 38 -4.95 -11.69 4.39
C GLU A 38 -6.06 -11.27 5.36
N ILE A 39 -5.90 -10.11 6.01
CA ILE A 39 -6.93 -9.54 6.91
C ILE A 39 -8.02 -8.76 6.17
N LYS A 40 -8.01 -8.78 4.83
CA LYS A 40 -9.02 -8.17 3.95
C LYS A 40 -9.24 -6.67 4.21
N VAL A 41 -8.16 -5.91 4.40
CA VAL A 41 -8.26 -4.45 4.58
C VAL A 41 -8.95 -3.82 3.37
N PRO A 42 -10.05 -3.07 3.56
CA PRO A 42 -10.71 -2.39 2.46
C PRO A 42 -9.82 -1.29 1.89
N ARG A 43 -9.67 -1.27 0.57
CA ARG A 43 -8.89 -0.27 -0.18
C ARG A 43 -9.77 0.46 -1.19
N ARG A 44 -9.35 1.65 -1.59
CA ARG A 44 -10.14 2.50 -2.51
C ARG A 44 -9.34 2.84 -3.75
N HIS A 45 -9.99 2.88 -4.92
CA HIS A 45 -9.31 3.22 -6.19
C HIS A 45 -8.64 4.60 -6.18
N VAL A 46 -9.15 5.55 -5.39
CA VAL A 46 -8.55 6.89 -5.25
C VAL A 46 -7.13 6.85 -4.66
N GLU A 47 -6.73 5.73 -4.04
CA GLU A 47 -5.41 5.52 -3.43
C GLU A 47 -4.41 4.87 -4.39
N LEU A 48 -4.86 4.40 -5.57
CA LEU A 48 -4.03 3.59 -6.47
C LEU A 48 -2.82 4.35 -7.00
N TYR A 49 -2.99 5.61 -7.37
CA TYR A 49 -1.89 6.43 -7.88
C TYR A 49 -0.77 6.56 -6.83
N ASP A 50 -1.13 6.97 -5.61
CA ASP A 50 -0.19 7.12 -4.51
C ASP A 50 0.47 5.78 -4.13
N THR A 51 -0.30 4.68 -4.18
CA THR A 51 0.22 3.33 -3.91
C THR A 51 1.23 2.89 -4.95
N ILE A 52 0.94 3.05 -6.25
CA ILE A 52 1.87 2.64 -7.31
C ILE A 52 3.18 3.42 -7.17
N MET A 53 3.10 4.75 -7.03
CA MET A 53 4.27 5.61 -6.89
C MET A 53 5.04 5.32 -5.60
N GLY A 54 4.34 5.15 -4.48
CA GLY A 54 4.92 4.89 -3.17
C GLY A 54 5.58 3.51 -3.06
N CYS A 55 4.97 2.48 -3.63
CA CYS A 55 5.60 1.16 -3.74
C CYS A 55 6.90 1.23 -4.55
N LEU A 56 6.89 1.94 -5.69
CA LEU A 56 8.11 2.17 -6.47
C LEU A 56 9.18 2.96 -5.69
N GLY A 57 8.78 3.74 -4.69
CA GLY A 57 9.66 4.49 -3.79
C GLY A 57 9.74 5.97 -4.11
N TYR A 58 8.80 6.50 -4.89
CA TYR A 58 8.69 7.93 -5.12
C TYR A 58 8.01 8.60 -3.93
N THR A 59 8.53 9.77 -3.57
CA THR A 59 7.94 10.67 -2.58
C THR A 59 7.74 12.04 -3.20
N SER A 60 6.85 12.84 -2.62
CA SER A 60 6.56 14.18 -3.11
C SER A 60 6.73 15.18 -1.97
N PRO A 61 7.66 16.14 -2.07
CA PRO A 61 7.90 17.13 -1.03
C PRO A 61 6.79 18.20 -0.96
N ASN A 62 5.97 18.32 -2.00
CA ASN A 62 4.94 19.35 -2.16
C ASN A 62 3.50 18.79 -2.19
N GLY A 63 3.31 17.52 -1.82
CA GLY A 63 1.99 16.91 -1.67
C GLY A 63 1.36 16.37 -2.96
N GLY A 64 2.11 16.24 -4.06
CA GLY A 64 1.65 15.57 -5.28
C GLY A 64 1.50 14.05 -5.15
N ILE A 65 2.03 13.46 -4.08
CA ILE A 65 1.81 12.06 -3.67
C ILE A 65 1.44 12.10 -2.18
N ASN A 66 0.30 11.50 -1.83
CA ASN A 66 -0.11 11.39 -0.44
C ASN A 66 0.41 10.08 0.17
N GLU A 67 1.43 10.16 1.02
CA GLU A 67 2.03 8.97 1.66
C GLU A 67 1.06 8.16 2.52
N ASN A 68 -0.03 8.76 3.01
CA ASN A 68 -1.04 8.05 3.80
C ASN A 68 -1.90 7.11 2.94
N ASN A 69 -1.97 7.35 1.63
CA ASN A 69 -2.67 6.49 0.69
C ASN A 69 -1.76 5.34 0.18
N ASN A 70 -0.47 5.35 0.49
CA ASN A 70 0.47 4.33 0.03
C ASN A 70 0.28 3.01 0.80
N TRP A 71 -0.25 1.99 0.14
CA TRP A 71 -0.45 0.67 0.75
C TRP A 71 0.86 -0.07 1.08
N CYS A 72 1.98 0.32 0.48
CA CYS A 72 3.32 -0.18 0.80
C CYS A 72 3.98 0.49 2.00
N LYS A 73 3.36 1.54 2.59
CA LYS A 73 3.96 2.27 3.71
C LYS A 73 4.13 1.33 4.91
N LEU A 74 5.38 1.16 5.36
CA LEU A 74 5.68 0.40 6.55
C LEU A 74 5.24 1.19 7.80
N PRO A 75 4.78 0.53 8.86
CA PRO A 75 4.49 1.19 10.13
C PRO A 75 5.77 1.82 10.70
N ASP A 76 5.66 3.06 11.19
CA ASP A 76 6.78 3.77 11.80
C ASP A 76 7.21 3.06 13.09
N ASN A 77 8.40 2.47 13.10
CA ASN A 77 8.95 1.78 14.28
C ASN A 77 9.37 2.73 15.41
N THR A 78 9.25 4.05 15.22
CA THR A 78 9.60 5.07 16.22
C THR A 78 8.63 5.14 17.39
N THR A 79 7.43 4.58 17.30
CA THR A 79 6.46 4.58 18.41
C THR A 79 6.67 3.44 19.42
N LYS A 80 7.48 2.41 19.10
CA LYS A 80 7.77 1.29 20.02
C LYS A 80 9.00 1.48 20.92
N ALA A 81 9.78 2.54 20.72
CA ALA A 81 10.93 2.86 21.58
C ALA A 81 10.58 3.82 22.75
N ALA A 82 9.29 4.16 22.92
CA ALA A 82 8.81 5.12 23.91
C ALA A 82 7.73 4.55 24.86
N GLN A 83 7.63 3.22 24.98
CA GLN A 83 6.79 2.55 25.97
C GLN A 83 7.63 1.67 26.89
#